data_AF-A0A3A9B0B1-F1
#
_entry.id   AF-A0A3A9B0B1-F1
#
_cell.length_a   1.000
_cell.length_b   1.000
_cell.length_c   1.000
_cell.angle_alpha   90.00
_cell.angle_beta   90.00
_cell.angle_gamma   90.00
#
_symmetry.space_group_name_H-M   'P 1'
#
loop_
_entity.id
_entity.type
_entity.pdbx_description
1 polymer ?
#
loop_
_entity_poly.entity_id
_entity_poly.type
_entity_poly.pdbx_seq_one_letter_code
_entity_poly.pdbx_strand_id
1 'polypeptide(L)'
;MALEGSLVLPIFLFFMMTVLLSLEAVRFQCNMQEALFVSGNNRAFAEYQVKYAMGERTEIKGQVKKYLGNQIYPYLCVKNGENGINLQDLSDKNKIGFIEVTAEYKLKPFIYWLPIGEITIKDRFFSHAWVGYSGSAIQNGEDREIYVYITKTGGKYHLTYDCTYLRVKIQAVGYEGISSLRNTSGGRYYACERCKPEGNGIVYIAADGNRYHGEADCPSLKRIVYMVPLSEAKGYSVCSKCGG
;
A
#
# COMPACT_ATOMS: atom_id res chain seq x y z
N MET A 1 -47.51 43.47 15.43
CA MET A 1 -47.38 43.02 14.02
C MET A 1 -46.08 43.45 13.35
N ALA A 2 -45.67 44.73 13.29
CA ALA A 2 -44.39 45.10 12.66
C ALA A 2 -43.16 44.69 13.49
N LEU A 3 -43.26 44.72 14.82
CA LEU A 3 -42.15 44.44 15.73
C LEU A 3 -41.78 42.94 15.74
N GLU A 4 -42.78 42.05 15.71
CA GLU A 4 -42.57 40.60 15.57
C GLU A 4 -41.92 40.27 14.22
N GLY A 5 -42.42 40.86 13.12
CA GLY A 5 -41.81 40.68 11.79
C GLY A 5 -40.37 41.20 11.69
N SER A 6 -40.05 42.30 12.39
CA SER A 6 -38.71 42.89 12.38
C SER A 6 -37.64 42.03 13.08
N LEU A 7 -38.04 41.16 14.01
CA LEU A 7 -37.14 40.25 14.72
C LEU A 7 -37.01 38.89 14.03
N VAL A 8 -38.04 38.44 13.29
CA VAL A 8 -38.02 37.15 12.58
C VAL A 8 -36.89 37.08 11.56
N LEU A 9 -36.69 38.13 10.77
CA LEU A 9 -35.65 38.12 9.72
C LEU A 9 -34.22 38.03 10.30
N PRO A 10 -33.80 38.87 11.28
CA PRO A 10 -32.49 38.74 11.91
C PRO A 10 -32.25 37.36 12.56
N ILE A 11 -33.25 36.80 13.24
CA ILE A 11 -33.14 35.47 13.88
C ILE A 11 -32.99 34.38 12.82
N PHE A 12 -33.76 34.46 11.73
CA PHE A 12 -33.65 33.53 10.61
C PHE A 12 -32.27 33.62 9.95
N LEU A 13 -31.77 34.82 9.67
CA LEU A 13 -30.44 35.00 9.08
C LEU A 13 -29.34 34.50 10.02
N PHE A 14 -29.47 34.73 11.33
CA PHE A 14 -28.54 34.18 12.32
C PHE A 14 -28.53 32.64 12.32
N PHE A 15 -29.71 32.03 12.27
CA PHE A 15 -29.83 30.58 12.14
C PHE A 15 -29.16 30.07 10.85
N MET A 16 -29.46 30.70 9.71
CA MET A 16 -28.86 30.33 8.42
C MET A 16 -27.34 30.46 8.43
N MET A 17 -26.79 31.53 9.00
CA MET A 17 -25.33 31.71 9.11
C MET A 17 -24.69 30.66 10.00
N THR A 18 -25.35 30.28 11.10
CA THR A 18 -24.88 29.19 11.96
C THR A 18 -24.85 27.86 11.20
N VAL A 19 -25.89 27.55 10.43
CA VAL A 19 -25.94 26.35 9.59
C VAL A 19 -24.82 26.36 8.54
N LEU A 20 -24.63 27.47 7.82
CA LEU A 20 -23.56 27.59 6.83
C LEU A 20 -22.16 27.43 7.45
N LEU A 21 -21.93 28.00 8.64
CA LEU A 21 -20.66 27.82 9.34
C LEU A 21 -20.45 26.38 9.83
N SER A 22 -21.52 25.66 10.16
CA SER A 22 -21.43 24.24 10.52
C SER A 22 -21.03 23.37 9.32
N LEU A 23 -21.56 23.66 8.12
CA LEU A 23 -21.13 23.01 6.88
C LEU A 23 -19.67 23.32 6.56
N GLU A 24 -19.25 24.56 6.79
CA GLU A 24 -17.86 24.99 6.65
C GLU A 24 -16.93 24.27 7.64
N ALA A 25 -17.38 24.02 8.87
CA ALA A 25 -16.63 23.23 9.84
C ALA A 25 -16.45 21.76 9.38
N VAL A 26 -17.50 21.14 8.84
CA VAL A 26 -17.42 19.79 8.28
C VAL A 26 -16.46 19.76 7.08
N ARG A 27 -16.58 20.73 6.17
CA ARG A 27 -15.67 20.87 5.02
C ARG A 27 -14.21 20.99 5.47
N PHE A 28 -13.93 21.84 6.46
CA PHE A 28 -12.58 21.98 7.00
C PHE A 28 -12.06 20.68 7.62
N GLN A 29 -12.90 19.98 8.38
CA GLN A 29 -12.52 18.69 8.97
C GLN A 29 -12.21 17.64 7.89
N CYS A 30 -13.02 17.55 6.83
CA CYS A 30 -12.72 16.67 5.69
C CYS A 30 -11.36 17.03 5.04
N ASN A 31 -11.12 18.31 4.79
CA ASN A 31 -9.85 18.78 4.23
C ASN A 31 -8.65 18.47 5.15
N MET A 32 -8.80 18.61 6.46
CA MET A 32 -7.77 18.26 7.44
C MET A 32 -7.47 16.76 7.41
N GLN A 33 -8.49 15.92 7.44
CA GLN A 33 -8.33 14.46 7.39
C GLN A 33 -7.69 14.01 6.08
N GLU A 34 -8.09 14.59 4.95
CA GLU A 34 -7.46 14.30 3.66
C GLU A 34 -5.99 14.75 3.63
N ALA A 35 -5.69 15.96 4.14
CA ALA A 35 -4.32 16.47 4.23
C ALA A 35 -3.42 15.53 5.06
N LEU A 36 -3.93 15.06 6.20
CA LEU A 36 -3.24 14.09 7.06
C LEU A 36 -3.04 12.75 6.35
N PHE A 37 -4.07 12.25 5.65
CA PHE A 37 -4.02 10.96 4.95
C PHE A 37 -3.05 10.98 3.78
N VAL A 38 -3.10 12.01 2.93
CA VAL A 38 -2.20 12.18 1.78
C VAL A 38 -0.75 12.32 2.27
N SER A 39 -0.50 13.21 3.22
CA SER A 39 0.86 13.45 3.74
C SER A 39 1.40 12.22 4.49
N GLY A 40 0.54 11.56 5.28
CA GLY A 40 0.86 10.36 6.02
C GLY A 40 1.19 9.17 5.11
N ASN A 41 0.40 8.95 4.05
CA ASN A 41 0.67 7.90 3.07
C ASN A 41 1.95 8.17 2.28
N ASN A 42 2.20 9.42 1.87
CA ASN A 42 3.45 9.79 1.21
C ASN A 42 4.66 9.41 2.07
N ARG A 43 4.61 9.71 3.38
CA ARG A 43 5.65 9.28 4.32
C ARG A 43 5.70 7.77 4.47
N ALA A 44 4.56 7.09 4.59
CA ALA A 44 4.49 5.64 4.71
C ALA A 44 5.18 4.94 3.55
N PHE A 45 5.00 5.44 2.33
CA PHE A 45 5.69 4.94 1.14
C PHE A 45 7.15 5.38 1.03
N ALA A 46 7.53 6.54 1.55
CA ALA A 46 8.92 7.03 1.49
C ALA A 46 9.84 6.41 2.55
N GLU A 47 9.29 5.83 3.62
CA GLU A 47 10.08 5.36 4.77
C GLU A 47 11.12 4.26 4.43
N TYR A 48 10.93 3.48 3.35
CA TYR A 48 11.96 2.53 2.89
C TYR A 48 13.26 3.23 2.49
N GLN A 49 13.20 4.49 2.00
CA GLN A 49 14.39 5.25 1.63
C GLN A 49 15.19 5.62 2.87
N VAL A 50 14.51 5.97 3.97
CA VAL A 50 15.16 6.23 5.26
C VAL A 50 15.86 4.96 5.76
N LYS A 51 15.20 3.80 5.64
CA LYS A 51 15.74 2.52 6.13
C LYS A 51 16.89 1.97 5.28
N TYR A 52 16.78 2.02 3.95
CA TYR A 52 17.70 1.32 3.04
C TYR A 52 18.60 2.23 2.20
N ALA A 53 18.24 3.50 2.01
CA ALA A 53 18.93 4.43 1.12
C ALA A 53 19.51 5.66 1.84
N MET A 54 19.52 5.66 3.19
CA MET A 54 19.92 6.82 4.02
C MET A 54 19.22 8.12 3.60
N GLY A 55 17.98 8.02 3.11
CA GLY A 55 17.20 9.17 2.68
C GLY A 55 16.71 9.99 3.86
N GLU A 56 16.39 11.26 3.61
CA GLU A 56 15.77 12.13 4.61
C GLU A 56 14.31 11.76 4.86
N ARG A 57 13.89 11.86 6.11
CA ARG A 57 12.51 11.57 6.50
C ARG A 57 11.60 12.70 6.02
N THR A 58 10.55 12.34 5.29
CA THR A 58 9.59 13.30 4.74
C THR A 58 8.85 14.08 5.83
N GLU A 59 8.86 15.41 5.74
CA GLU A 59 8.17 16.28 6.70
C GLU A 59 6.67 16.34 6.43
N ILE A 60 5.85 15.85 7.37
CA ILE A 60 4.38 15.86 7.25
C ILE A 60 3.79 17.26 7.46
N LYS A 61 4.30 18.03 8.42
CA LYS A 61 3.69 19.33 8.80
C LYS A 61 3.66 20.32 7.64
N GLY A 62 4.77 20.43 6.91
CA GLY A 62 4.85 21.25 5.70
C GLY A 62 3.89 20.81 4.61
N GLN A 63 3.71 19.51 4.39
CA GLN A 63 2.76 18.98 3.40
C GLN A 63 1.31 19.27 3.76
N VAL A 64 0.93 19.07 5.03
CA VAL A 64 -0.41 19.40 5.52
C VAL A 64 -0.72 20.88 5.34
N LYS A 65 0.20 21.77 5.73
CA LYS A 65 0.06 23.21 5.54
C LYS A 65 -0.09 23.60 4.07
N LYS A 66 0.73 23.01 3.20
CA LYS A 66 0.66 23.24 1.75
C LYS A 66 -0.68 22.77 1.17
N TYR A 67 -1.15 21.60 1.57
CA TYR A 67 -2.44 21.06 1.13
C TYR A 67 -3.58 21.99 1.55
N LEU A 68 -3.64 22.36 2.83
CA LEU A 68 -4.67 23.25 3.35
C LEU A 68 -4.60 24.64 2.70
N GLY A 69 -3.41 25.21 2.53
CA GLY A 69 -3.22 26.51 1.89
C GLY A 69 -3.73 26.60 0.45
N ASN A 70 -3.87 25.47 -0.23
CA ASN A 70 -4.42 25.40 -1.59
C ASN A 70 -5.95 25.25 -1.63
N GLN A 71 -6.62 25.12 -0.48
CA GLN A 71 -8.08 25.01 -0.39
C GLN A 71 -8.74 26.39 -0.45
N ILE A 72 -9.99 26.43 -0.90
CA ILE A 72 -10.78 27.66 -0.97
C ILE A 72 -11.16 28.09 0.45
N TYR A 73 -10.72 29.28 0.90
CA TYR A 73 -10.94 29.81 2.27
C TYR A 73 -10.55 28.82 3.39
N PRO A 74 -9.28 28.45 3.48
CA PRO A 74 -8.85 27.23 4.16
C PRO A 74 -9.00 27.26 5.68
N TYR A 75 -9.15 28.44 6.30
CA TYR A 75 -9.19 28.57 7.76
C TYR A 75 -10.38 29.40 8.26
N LEU A 76 -11.44 29.51 7.45
CA LEU A 76 -12.56 30.42 7.72
C LEU A 76 -13.21 30.20 9.09
N CYS A 77 -13.44 28.94 9.45
CA CYS A 77 -14.06 28.52 10.70
C CYS A 77 -13.05 28.24 11.84
N VAL A 78 -11.75 28.33 11.58
CA VAL A 78 -10.68 28.00 12.54
C VAL A 78 -10.32 29.24 13.36
N LYS A 79 -10.33 29.09 14.69
CA LYS A 79 -9.85 30.13 15.61
C LYS A 79 -8.37 30.38 15.37
N ASN A 80 -7.96 31.64 15.21
CA ASN A 80 -6.59 32.06 14.87
C ASN A 80 -6.08 31.60 13.49
N GLY A 81 -6.98 31.17 12.60
CA GLY A 81 -6.62 30.79 11.24
C GLY A 81 -5.59 29.64 11.20
N GLU A 82 -4.59 29.74 10.32
CA GLU A 82 -3.50 28.75 10.23
C GLU A 82 -2.77 28.55 11.56
N ASN A 83 -2.51 29.64 12.29
CA ASN A 83 -1.80 29.61 13.58
C ASN A 83 -2.60 28.93 14.70
N GLY A 84 -3.88 28.64 14.45
CA GLY A 84 -4.75 27.90 15.36
C GLY A 84 -4.61 26.38 15.28
N ILE A 85 -3.85 25.87 14.31
CA ILE A 85 -3.70 24.44 14.06
C ILE A 85 -2.41 23.95 14.72
N ASN A 86 -2.56 23.10 15.74
CA ASN A 86 -1.45 22.42 16.38
C ASN A 86 -1.25 21.04 15.75
N LEU A 87 -0.25 20.93 14.88
CA LEU A 87 0.19 19.66 14.28
C LEU A 87 1.33 19.05 15.10
N GLN A 88 1.18 17.80 15.52
CA GLN A 88 2.19 17.04 16.23
C GLN A 88 2.51 15.75 15.49
N ASP A 89 3.80 15.51 15.27
CA ASP A 89 4.30 14.23 14.77
C ASP A 89 4.73 13.40 15.99
N LEU A 90 3.94 12.37 16.30
CA LEU A 90 4.15 11.47 17.44
C LEU A 90 4.89 10.20 17.02
N SER A 91 5.31 10.10 15.76
CA SER A 91 6.07 8.96 15.26
C SER A 91 7.41 8.88 15.99
N ASP A 92 7.75 7.68 16.48
CA ASP A 92 9.05 7.44 17.11
C ASP A 92 10.18 7.72 16.10
N LYS A 93 11.15 8.54 16.51
CA LYS A 93 12.32 8.85 15.67
C LYS A 93 13.29 7.68 15.59
N ASN A 94 13.29 6.82 16.60
CA ASN A 94 14.20 5.69 16.74
C ASN A 94 13.57 4.36 16.30
N LYS A 95 12.24 4.28 16.20
CA LYS A 95 11.55 3.12 15.61
C LYS A 95 11.03 3.44 14.23
N ILE A 96 11.43 2.62 13.26
CA ILE A 96 10.96 2.68 11.88
C ILE A 96 9.75 1.75 11.77
N GLY A 97 8.69 2.18 11.08
CA GLY A 97 7.54 1.31 10.77
C GLY A 97 6.19 1.81 11.27
N PHE A 98 6.14 2.78 12.18
CA PHE A 98 4.90 3.39 12.63
C PHE A 98 4.91 4.89 12.37
N ILE A 99 3.80 5.41 11.86
CA ILE A 99 3.58 6.83 11.63
C ILE A 99 2.34 7.23 12.41
N GLU A 100 2.51 8.22 13.28
CA GLU A 100 1.42 8.81 14.04
C GLU A 100 1.50 10.33 14.00
N VAL A 101 0.43 10.96 13.54
CA VAL A 101 0.32 12.42 13.47
C VAL A 101 -1.03 12.86 13.98
N THR A 102 -1.05 13.91 14.79
CA THR A 102 -2.27 14.51 15.32
C THR A 102 -2.39 15.97 14.89
N ALA A 103 -3.62 16.40 14.68
CA ALA A 103 -3.99 17.80 14.43
C ALA A 103 -5.04 18.21 15.46
N GLU A 104 -4.75 19.27 16.23
CA GLU A 104 -5.68 19.86 17.18
C GLU A 104 -5.98 21.30 16.78
N TYR A 105 -7.25 21.65 16.69
CA TYR A 105 -7.70 22.99 16.34
C TYR A 105 -9.05 23.31 16.96
N LYS A 106 -9.38 24.60 17.03
CA LYS A 106 -10.63 25.08 17.62
C LYS A 106 -11.49 25.75 16.56
N LEU A 107 -12.77 25.44 16.55
CA LEU A 107 -13.75 26.13 15.71
C LEU A 107 -14.26 27.36 16.43
N LYS A 108 -14.40 28.47 15.71
CA LYS A 108 -15.05 29.68 16.23
C LYS A 108 -16.53 29.71 15.84
N PRO A 109 -17.44 30.14 16.74
CA PRO A 109 -18.84 30.36 16.39
C PRO A 109 -19.00 31.55 15.44
N PHE A 110 -20.15 31.64 14.77
CA PHE A 110 -20.49 32.80 13.92
C PHE A 110 -20.50 34.10 14.73
N ILE A 111 -20.93 34.02 15.98
CA ILE A 111 -20.91 35.13 16.94
C ILE A 111 -19.98 34.77 18.11
N TYR A 112 -18.86 35.48 18.20
CA TYR A 112 -17.79 35.22 19.18
C TYR A 112 -18.16 35.55 20.63
N TRP A 113 -19.18 36.39 20.87
CA TRP A 113 -19.60 36.81 22.22
C TRP A 113 -20.71 35.93 22.81
N LEU A 114 -21.29 35.02 22.03
CA LEU A 114 -22.26 34.08 22.55
C LEU A 114 -21.56 33.02 23.42
N PRO A 115 -22.10 32.67 24.60
CA PRO A 115 -21.50 31.70 25.53
C PRO A 115 -21.73 30.24 25.07
N ILE A 116 -21.58 29.97 23.77
CA ILE A 116 -21.82 28.64 23.16
C ILE A 116 -20.60 27.71 23.36
N GLY A 117 -19.51 28.23 23.94
CA GLY A 117 -18.28 27.49 24.20
C GLY A 117 -17.42 27.32 22.96
N GLU A 118 -16.23 26.76 23.15
CA GLU A 118 -15.28 26.48 22.08
C GLU A 118 -15.34 24.99 21.72
N ILE A 119 -15.57 24.68 20.44
CA ILE A 119 -15.50 23.30 19.96
C ILE A 119 -14.05 23.01 19.58
N THR A 120 -13.42 22.10 20.32
CA THR A 120 -12.06 21.63 20.02
C THR A 120 -12.14 20.30 19.27
N ILE A 121 -11.50 20.23 18.11
CA ILE A 121 -11.41 19.02 17.29
C ILE A 121 -9.98 18.48 17.35
N LYS A 122 -9.87 17.16 17.46
CA LYS A 122 -8.62 16.41 17.42
C LYS A 122 -8.74 15.33 16.36
N ASP A 123 -8.03 15.50 15.26
CA ASP A 123 -7.87 14.47 14.23
C ASP A 123 -6.55 13.71 14.42
N ARG A 124 -6.56 12.43 14.07
CA ARG A 124 -5.39 11.54 14.19
C ARG A 124 -5.25 10.72 12.92
N PHE A 125 -4.03 10.68 12.40
CA PHE A 125 -3.60 9.71 11.40
C PHE A 125 -2.65 8.72 12.04
N PHE A 126 -2.91 7.43 11.81
CA PHE A 126 -2.06 6.34 12.25
C PHE A 126 -1.91 5.33 11.11
N SER A 127 -0.68 4.96 10.79
CA SER A 127 -0.40 3.98 9.73
C SER A 127 0.91 3.25 9.97
N HIS A 128 1.06 2.10 9.32
CA HIS A 128 2.33 1.40 9.23
C HIS A 128 3.10 1.88 8.00
N ALA A 129 4.37 2.20 8.20
CA ALA A 129 5.24 2.56 7.10
C ALA A 129 5.69 1.31 6.33
N TRP A 130 5.80 1.44 5.01
CA TRP A 130 6.39 0.40 4.18
C TRP A 130 7.90 0.38 4.40
N VAL A 131 8.36 -0.59 5.20
CA VAL A 131 9.78 -0.80 5.52
C VAL A 131 10.36 -2.03 4.83
N GLY A 132 9.70 -2.49 3.75
CA GLY A 132 9.99 -3.75 3.07
C GLY A 132 9.52 -4.97 3.85
N TYR A 133 9.73 -6.16 3.26
CA TYR A 133 9.49 -7.43 3.94
C TYR A 133 10.60 -7.66 4.97
N SER A 134 10.32 -7.38 6.24
CA SER A 134 11.02 -8.04 7.33
C SER A 134 10.25 -9.33 7.64
N GLY A 135 10.55 -10.42 6.92
CA GLY A 135 10.33 -11.73 7.52
C GLY A 135 11.14 -11.74 8.81
N SER A 136 10.47 -11.76 9.96
CA SER A 136 11.07 -11.98 11.29
C SER A 136 12.44 -11.33 11.51
N ALA A 137 12.53 -10.00 11.42
CA ALA A 137 13.76 -9.30 11.79
C ALA A 137 13.41 -7.97 12.46
N ILE A 138 13.29 -8.02 13.79
CA ILE A 138 14.06 -7.24 14.76
C ILE A 138 13.63 -7.75 16.16
N GLN A 139 14.33 -8.77 16.65
CA GLN A 139 14.79 -8.78 18.03
C GLN A 139 16.28 -9.13 17.96
N ASN A 140 17.08 -8.33 18.65
CA ASN A 140 18.51 -8.53 18.78
C ASN A 140 18.79 -9.90 19.40
N GLY A 141 19.46 -10.77 18.64
CA GLY A 141 19.87 -12.10 19.08
C GLY A 141 20.31 -12.92 17.87
N GLU A 142 21.42 -13.62 18.03
CA GLU A 142 22.06 -14.48 17.04
C GLU A 142 21.06 -15.47 16.43
N ASP A 143 20.63 -15.21 15.19
CA ASP A 143 20.31 -16.20 14.14
C ASP A 143 19.57 -15.49 13.00
N ARG A 144 20.32 -15.08 11.97
CA ARG A 144 19.70 -14.67 10.70
C ARG A 144 19.13 -15.93 10.06
N GLU A 145 17.88 -16.25 10.35
CA GLU A 145 17.20 -17.36 9.73
C GLU A 145 17.10 -17.11 8.21
N ILE A 146 17.90 -17.86 7.44
CA ILE A 146 17.98 -17.72 5.98
C ILE A 146 16.68 -18.29 5.41
N TYR A 147 15.93 -17.48 4.66
CA TYR A 147 14.75 -17.96 3.94
C TYR A 147 15.13 -18.47 2.56
N VAL A 148 14.50 -19.56 2.15
CA VAL A 148 14.69 -20.20 0.84
C VAL A 148 13.36 -20.48 0.18
N TYR A 149 13.38 -20.61 -1.14
CA TYR A 149 12.20 -20.90 -1.93
C TYR A 149 12.17 -22.37 -2.30
N ILE A 150 11.07 -23.04 -1.99
CA ILE A 150 10.83 -24.45 -2.33
C ILE A 150 9.56 -24.60 -3.16
N THR A 151 9.43 -25.76 -3.81
CA THR A 151 8.17 -26.16 -4.47
C THR A 151 7.73 -27.48 -3.88
N LYS A 152 6.42 -27.69 -3.76
CA LYS A 152 5.86 -28.91 -3.12
C LYS A 152 6.34 -30.22 -3.73
N THR A 153 6.71 -30.22 -5.01
CA THR A 153 7.13 -31.41 -5.77
C THR A 153 8.61 -31.41 -6.13
N GLY A 154 9.34 -30.32 -5.90
CA GLY A 154 10.76 -30.22 -6.21
C GLY A 154 11.62 -30.78 -5.09
N GLY A 155 12.78 -31.36 -5.41
CA GLY A 155 13.75 -31.81 -4.40
C GLY A 155 14.85 -30.78 -4.08
N LYS A 156 14.69 -29.53 -4.55
CA LYS A 156 15.69 -28.47 -4.41
C LYS A 156 15.12 -27.22 -3.78
N TYR A 157 15.90 -26.57 -2.92
CA TYR A 157 15.63 -25.22 -2.44
C TYR A 157 16.43 -24.20 -3.25
N HIS A 158 15.90 -22.99 -3.33
CA HIS A 158 16.44 -21.90 -4.14
C HIS A 158 16.69 -20.67 -3.27
N LEU A 159 17.79 -19.96 -3.52
CA LEU A 159 18.13 -18.73 -2.78
C LEU A 159 17.46 -17.48 -3.35
N THR A 160 17.00 -17.54 -4.60
CA THR A 160 16.28 -16.44 -5.26
C THR A 160 14.96 -16.92 -5.86
N TYR A 161 13.92 -16.10 -5.70
CA TYR A 161 12.61 -16.33 -6.29
C TYR A 161 12.66 -16.32 -7.82
N ASP A 162 13.56 -15.52 -8.41
CA ASP A 162 13.72 -15.38 -9.85
C ASP A 162 14.61 -16.46 -10.48
N CYS A 163 14.90 -17.53 -9.74
CA CYS A 163 15.59 -18.68 -10.31
C CYS A 163 14.81 -19.20 -11.53
N THR A 164 15.50 -19.43 -12.65
CA THR A 164 14.89 -19.94 -13.89
C THR A 164 14.19 -21.30 -13.72
N TYR A 165 14.57 -22.08 -12.70
CA TYR A 165 13.88 -23.32 -12.32
C TYR A 165 12.61 -23.09 -11.48
N LEU A 166 12.36 -21.89 -10.98
CA LEU A 166 11.09 -21.53 -10.33
C LEU A 166 10.19 -20.76 -11.30
N ARG A 167 10.73 -19.73 -11.95
CA ARG A 167 10.01 -18.91 -12.93
C ARG A 167 10.26 -19.41 -14.35
N VAL A 168 9.46 -20.39 -14.74
CA VAL A 168 9.41 -20.88 -16.11
C VAL A 168 8.90 -19.76 -17.02
N LYS A 169 9.62 -19.47 -18.10
CA LYS A 169 9.15 -18.56 -19.15
C LYS A 169 8.18 -19.32 -20.03
N ILE A 170 6.91 -18.90 -20.00
CA ILE A 170 5.83 -19.50 -20.78
C ILE A 170 5.68 -18.73 -22.09
N GLN A 171 5.53 -19.45 -23.19
CA GLN A 171 5.25 -18.90 -24.52
C GLN A 171 3.90 -19.40 -25.00
N ALA A 172 3.08 -18.48 -25.53
CA ALA A 172 1.85 -18.80 -26.22
C ALA A 172 2.16 -18.98 -27.71
N VAL A 173 1.79 -20.14 -28.27
CA VAL A 173 2.04 -20.49 -29.67
C VAL A 173 0.78 -21.08 -30.30
N GLY A 174 0.61 -20.93 -31.61
CA GLY A 174 -0.45 -21.63 -32.33
C GLY A 174 -0.17 -23.13 -32.39
N TYR A 175 -1.17 -23.96 -32.13
CA TYR A 175 -1.05 -25.41 -32.15
C TYR A 175 -0.49 -25.94 -33.48
N GLU A 176 -0.90 -25.35 -34.60
CA GLU A 176 -0.46 -25.73 -35.95
C GLU A 176 1.07 -25.71 -36.11
N GLY A 177 1.75 -24.80 -35.42
CA GLY A 177 3.20 -24.65 -35.44
C GLY A 177 3.94 -25.58 -34.47
N ILE A 178 3.24 -26.33 -33.60
CA ILE A 178 3.92 -27.06 -32.51
C ILE A 178 4.80 -28.21 -33.02
N SER A 179 4.42 -28.80 -34.16
CA SER A 179 5.14 -29.92 -34.77
C SER A 179 6.52 -29.54 -35.30
N SER A 180 6.73 -28.26 -35.65
CA SER A 180 8.02 -27.74 -36.13
C SER A 180 8.89 -27.21 -34.99
N LEU A 181 8.31 -26.85 -33.84
CA LEU A 181 9.04 -26.35 -32.68
C LEU A 181 9.81 -27.45 -31.95
N ARG A 182 10.94 -27.08 -31.38
CA ARG A 182 11.78 -27.94 -30.53
C ARG A 182 12.11 -27.23 -29.23
N ASN A 183 12.22 -27.99 -28.16
CA ASN A 183 12.67 -27.47 -26.88
C ASN A 183 14.19 -27.20 -26.89
N THR A 184 14.71 -26.63 -25.80
CA THR A 184 16.14 -26.26 -25.69
C THR A 184 17.07 -27.46 -25.85
N SER A 185 16.60 -28.68 -25.61
CA SER A 185 17.34 -29.93 -25.79
C SER A 185 17.10 -30.60 -27.15
N GLY A 186 16.40 -29.95 -28.08
CA GLY A 186 16.07 -30.49 -29.41
C GLY A 186 14.91 -31.49 -29.44
N GLY A 187 14.19 -31.66 -28.34
CA GLY A 187 13.02 -32.55 -28.23
C GLY A 187 11.72 -31.96 -28.78
N ARG A 188 10.77 -32.82 -29.13
CA ARG A 188 9.41 -32.43 -29.55
C ARG A 188 8.50 -32.15 -28.34
N TYR A 189 7.43 -31.40 -28.58
CA TYR A 189 6.38 -31.12 -27.60
C TYR A 189 5.20 -32.09 -27.75
N TYR A 190 4.75 -32.67 -26.64
CA TYR A 190 3.63 -33.61 -26.58
C TYR A 190 2.46 -33.06 -25.74
N ALA A 191 1.27 -33.63 -25.88
CA ALA A 191 0.12 -33.21 -25.09
C ALA A 191 0.39 -33.39 -23.59
N CYS A 192 -0.01 -32.41 -22.78
CA CYS A 192 0.06 -32.55 -21.33
C CYS A 192 -0.98 -33.58 -20.85
N GLU A 193 -0.53 -34.56 -20.07
CA GLU A 193 -1.40 -35.60 -19.49
C GLU A 193 -2.37 -35.06 -18.42
N ARG A 194 -2.04 -33.92 -17.79
CA ARG A 194 -2.87 -33.34 -16.73
C ARG A 194 -4.00 -32.45 -17.26
N CYS A 195 -3.69 -31.50 -18.14
CA CYS A 195 -4.73 -30.63 -18.71
C CYS A 195 -5.36 -31.16 -19.99
N LYS A 196 -4.80 -32.22 -20.59
CA LYS A 196 -5.35 -32.92 -21.77
C LYS A 196 -5.86 -31.95 -22.85
N PRO A 197 -4.99 -31.08 -23.40
CA PRO A 197 -5.40 -30.09 -24.38
C PRO A 197 -5.98 -30.75 -25.64
N GLU A 198 -7.05 -30.18 -26.18
CA GLU A 198 -7.75 -30.68 -27.39
C GLU A 198 -6.92 -30.53 -28.67
N GLY A 199 -5.80 -29.80 -28.63
CA GLY A 199 -4.91 -29.62 -29.77
C GLY A 199 -5.47 -28.69 -30.83
N ASN A 200 -6.01 -27.54 -30.41
CA ASN A 200 -6.52 -26.50 -31.29
C ASN A 200 -6.14 -25.11 -30.75
N GLY A 201 -6.22 -24.08 -31.60
CA GLY A 201 -6.01 -22.69 -31.18
C GLY A 201 -4.63 -22.39 -30.62
N ILE A 202 -4.60 -21.64 -29.51
CA ILE A 202 -3.37 -21.24 -28.81
C ILE A 202 -3.07 -22.26 -27.71
N VAL A 203 -1.82 -22.71 -27.67
CA VAL A 203 -1.30 -23.58 -26.62
C VAL A 203 -0.07 -22.94 -25.97
N TYR A 204 0.22 -23.36 -24.75
CA TYR A 204 1.29 -22.83 -23.94
C TYR A 204 2.42 -23.84 -23.82
N ILE A 205 3.65 -23.39 -24.06
CA ILE A 205 4.85 -24.19 -23.94
C ILE A 205 5.89 -23.51 -23.05
N ALA A 206 6.79 -24.31 -22.52
CA ALA A 206 8.00 -23.87 -21.84
C ALA A 206 9.22 -24.31 -22.66
N ALA A 207 10.24 -23.44 -22.79
CA ALA A 207 11.43 -23.74 -23.58
C ALA A 207 12.24 -24.94 -23.04
N ASP A 208 12.21 -25.16 -21.73
CA ASP A 208 12.85 -26.27 -21.01
C ASP A 208 11.91 -27.49 -20.83
N GLY A 209 10.64 -27.36 -21.21
CA GLY A 209 9.65 -28.44 -21.14
C GLY A 209 9.60 -29.30 -22.40
N ASN A 210 8.82 -30.38 -22.36
CA ASN A 210 8.52 -31.25 -23.51
C ASN A 210 7.01 -31.45 -23.71
N ARG A 211 6.18 -30.62 -23.07
CA ARG A 211 4.72 -30.69 -23.15
C ARG A 211 4.13 -29.35 -23.55
N TYR A 212 3.00 -29.40 -24.23
CA TYR A 212 2.15 -28.26 -24.50
C TYR A 212 0.86 -28.34 -23.68
N HIS A 213 0.33 -27.18 -23.34
CA HIS A 213 -0.78 -27.02 -22.39
C HIS A 213 -1.89 -26.17 -23.02
N GLY A 214 -3.15 -26.46 -22.68
CA GLY A 214 -4.29 -25.66 -23.16
C GLY A 214 -4.49 -24.36 -22.39
N GLU A 215 -3.96 -24.29 -21.16
CA GLU A 215 -4.13 -23.15 -20.25
C GLU A 215 -2.77 -22.71 -19.70
N ALA A 216 -2.59 -21.40 -19.53
CA ALA A 216 -1.35 -20.81 -19.02
C ALA A 216 -1.10 -21.13 -17.53
N ASP A 217 -2.16 -21.42 -16.77
CA ASP A 217 -2.15 -21.70 -15.33
C ASP A 217 -2.18 -23.19 -14.99
N CYS A 218 -2.03 -24.07 -16.00
CA CYS A 218 -1.97 -25.51 -15.81
C CYS A 218 -1.02 -25.90 -14.65
N PRO A 219 -1.45 -26.72 -13.67
CA PRO A 219 -0.61 -27.13 -12.53
C PRO A 219 0.66 -27.92 -12.88
N SER A 220 0.76 -28.44 -14.11
CA SER A 220 1.98 -29.06 -14.63
C SER A 220 2.94 -28.05 -15.28
N LEU A 221 2.45 -26.87 -15.62
CA LEU A 221 3.21 -25.77 -16.24
C LEU A 221 3.66 -24.77 -15.18
N LYS A 222 2.76 -24.39 -14.28
CA LYS A 222 3.00 -23.47 -13.17
C LYS A 222 3.58 -24.22 -11.95
N ARG A 223 4.55 -23.61 -11.29
CA ARG A 223 5.09 -24.06 -9.99
C ARG A 223 4.52 -23.20 -8.87
N ILE A 224 3.96 -23.83 -7.84
CA ILE A 224 3.61 -23.13 -6.60
C ILE A 224 4.88 -23.05 -5.75
N VAL A 225 5.32 -21.82 -5.49
CA VAL A 225 6.56 -21.53 -4.76
C VAL A 225 6.20 -21.09 -3.35
N TYR A 226 6.82 -21.72 -2.36
CA TYR A 226 6.71 -21.37 -0.96
C TYR A 226 8.04 -20.78 -0.50
N MET A 227 7.97 -19.73 0.31
CA MET A 227 9.14 -19.20 1.03
C MET A 227 9.11 -19.79 2.43
N VAL A 228 10.16 -20.50 2.81
CA VAL A 228 10.28 -21.17 4.11
C VAL A 228 11.65 -20.88 4.71
N PRO A 229 11.80 -20.92 6.03
CA PRO A 229 13.12 -20.99 6.67
C PRO A 229 13.97 -22.14 6.15
N LEU A 230 15.29 -21.96 6.01
CA LEU A 230 16.22 -23.01 5.62
C LEU A 230 16.22 -24.18 6.62
N SER A 231 15.95 -23.89 7.89
CA SER A 231 15.75 -24.85 8.98
C SER A 231 14.58 -25.82 8.70
N GLU A 232 13.56 -25.38 7.95
CA GLU A 232 12.40 -26.17 7.54
C GLU A 232 12.59 -26.87 6.18
N ALA A 233 13.57 -26.46 5.38
CA ALA A 233 13.90 -27.07 4.08
C ALA A 233 14.66 -28.41 4.19
N LYS A 234 14.50 -29.14 5.31
CA LYS A 234 15.16 -30.43 5.54
C LYS A 234 14.73 -31.44 4.46
N GLY A 235 15.72 -32.06 3.81
CA GLY A 235 15.50 -33.00 2.69
C GLY A 235 15.51 -32.38 1.30
N TYR A 236 15.60 -31.04 1.19
CA TYR A 236 15.83 -30.36 -0.08
C TYR A 236 17.34 -30.16 -0.27
N SER A 237 17.83 -30.42 -1.48
CA SER A 237 19.21 -30.12 -1.87
C SER A 237 19.34 -28.69 -2.42
N VAL A 238 20.54 -28.12 -2.39
CA VAL A 238 20.76 -26.79 -2.95
C VAL A 238 20.59 -26.78 -4.47
N CYS A 239 19.92 -25.76 -4.99
CA CYS A 239 19.82 -25.55 -6.42
C CYS A 239 21.16 -25.12 -7.03
N SER A 240 21.67 -25.89 -7.99
CA SER A 240 22.94 -25.63 -8.68
C SER A 240 22.99 -24.35 -9.52
N LYS A 241 21.85 -23.72 -9.83
CA LYS A 241 21.82 -22.45 -10.58
C LYS A 241 21.86 -21.22 -9.67
N CYS A 242 21.34 -21.31 -8.45
CA CYS A 242 21.20 -20.14 -7.58
C CYS A 242 21.85 -20.31 -6.21
N GLY A 243 22.40 -21.48 -5.90
CA GLY A 243 23.04 -21.77 -4.63
C GLY A 243 24.51 -22.22 -4.74
N GLY A 244 25.12 -22.08 -5.92
CA GLY A 244 26.50 -22.53 -6.20
C GLY A 244 26.55 -23.83 -6.99
#